data_AF-A0A962ADL1-F1
#
_entry.id   AF-A0A962ADL1-F1
#
_cell.length_a   1.000
_cell.length_b   1.000
_cell.length_c   1.000
_cell.angle_alpha   90.00
_cell.angle_beta   90.00
_cell.angle_gamma   90.00
#
_symmetry.space_group_name_H-M   'P 1'
#
loop_
_entity.id
_entity.type
_entity.pdbx_description
1 polymer ?
#
loop_
_entity_poly.entity_id
_entity_poly.type
_entity_poly.pdbx_seq_one_letter_code
_entity_poly.pdbx_strand_id
1 'polypeptide(L)'
;MAARKELSARTGYSANDLDRMSDKRDDSGHIETLRADAEARTFVIAGDNVILERDSEGYRSLFTFAEAGRMGGARETVFLGHDGVGGVFATLLEDAPQDLGPSREQLQR
;
A
#
# COMPACT_ATOMS: atom_id res chain seq x y z
N MET A 1 26.32 -8.65 -21.36
CA MET A 1 25.64 -8.33 -20.10
C MET A 1 25.06 -6.91 -20.21
N ALA A 2 23.75 -6.79 -20.41
CA ALA A 2 23.11 -5.48 -20.46
C ALA A 2 23.08 -4.89 -19.04
N ALA A 3 23.64 -3.69 -18.87
CA ALA A 3 23.58 -2.96 -17.61
C ALA A 3 22.11 -2.83 -17.18
N ARG A 4 21.81 -3.26 -15.94
CA ARG A 4 20.49 -3.06 -15.33
C ARG A 4 20.23 -1.55 -15.35
N LYS A 5 19.27 -1.13 -16.17
CA LYS A 5 18.92 0.28 -16.36
C LYS A 5 18.30 0.77 -15.06
N GLU A 6 19.03 1.60 -14.31
CA GLU A 6 18.54 2.26 -13.09
C GLU A 6 17.22 2.98 -13.36
N LEU A 7 16.12 2.42 -12.85
CA LEU A 7 14.77 2.93 -13.11
C LEU A 7 14.53 4.28 -12.42
N SER A 8 15.25 4.54 -11.32
CA SER A 8 15.26 5.79 -10.56
C SER A 8 15.70 7.00 -11.39
N ALA A 9 16.43 6.81 -12.50
CA ALA A 9 16.83 7.88 -13.42
C ALA A 9 15.74 8.27 -14.42
N ARG A 10 14.57 7.61 -14.41
CA ARG A 10 13.42 8.01 -15.24
C ARG A 10 12.62 9.09 -14.50
N THR A 11 12.27 10.15 -15.20
CA THR A 11 11.49 11.30 -14.71
C THR A 11 10.18 10.89 -13.99
N GLY A 12 9.61 9.73 -14.32
CA GLY A 12 8.42 9.15 -13.66
C GLY A 12 8.60 8.67 -12.22
N TYR A 13 9.82 8.65 -11.66
CA TYR A 13 10.04 8.41 -10.22
C TYR A 13 9.98 9.67 -9.35
N SER A 14 9.80 10.84 -9.97
CA SER A 14 9.75 12.14 -9.27
C SER A 14 8.32 12.57 -8.92
N ALA A 15 7.32 11.94 -9.55
CA ALA A 15 5.92 12.22 -9.33
C ALA A 15 5.36 11.21 -8.33
N ASN A 16 4.74 11.73 -7.27
CA ASN A 16 3.88 10.96 -6.40
C ASN A 16 2.45 11.42 -6.69
N ASP A 17 1.61 10.52 -7.17
CA ASP A 17 0.22 10.84 -7.52
C ASP A 17 -0.63 11.11 -6.27
N LEU A 18 -0.11 10.83 -5.07
CA LEU A 18 -0.75 11.18 -3.80
C LEU A 18 -0.45 12.63 -3.42
N ASP A 19 -1.50 13.41 -3.20
CA ASP A 19 -1.42 14.58 -2.33
C ASP A 19 -1.23 14.09 -0.89
N ARG A 20 -0.06 14.34 -0.32
CA ARG A 20 0.31 13.87 1.02
C ARG A 20 -0.47 14.54 2.15
N MET A 21 -1.18 15.65 1.87
CA MET A 21 -1.99 16.41 2.84
C MET A 21 -1.30 16.56 4.20
N SER A 22 -0.03 16.94 4.18
CA SER A 22 0.82 16.91 5.38
C SER A 22 0.32 17.81 6.50
N ASP A 23 -0.36 18.91 6.15
CA ASP A 23 -1.01 19.85 7.06
C ASP A 23 -2.25 19.25 7.76
N LYS A 24 -2.79 18.14 7.26
CA LYS A 24 -3.95 17.44 7.83
C LYS A 24 -3.60 16.19 8.63
N ARG A 25 -2.31 15.86 8.78
CA ARG A 25 -1.85 14.64 9.47
C ARG A 25 -2.24 14.58 10.94
N ASP A 26 -2.37 15.74 11.59
CA ASP A 26 -2.77 15.84 12.99
C ASP A 26 -4.27 16.10 13.17
N ASP A 27 -5.03 16.22 12.08
CA ASP A 27 -6.48 16.40 12.10
C ASP A 27 -7.18 15.03 12.09
N SER A 28 -7.32 14.44 13.28
CA SER A 28 -7.93 13.12 13.43
C SER A 28 -9.36 13.05 12.90
N GLY A 29 -10.13 14.14 12.99
CA GLY A 29 -11.51 14.18 12.49
C GLY A 29 -11.57 14.12 10.96
N HIS A 30 -10.66 14.84 10.30
CA HIS A 30 -10.52 14.76 8.85
C HIS A 30 -10.08 13.38 8.39
N ILE A 31 -9.09 12.78 9.06
CA ILE A 31 -8.59 11.44 8.73
C ILE A 31 -9.68 10.37 8.88
N GLU A 32 -10.45 10.40 9.98
CA GLU A 32 -11.55 9.43 10.17
C GLU A 32 -12.67 9.63 9.14
N THR A 33 -12.93 10.87 8.72
CA THR A 33 -13.87 11.14 7.61
C THR A 33 -13.38 10.51 6.30
N LEU A 34 -12.10 10.70 5.96
CA LEU A 34 -11.50 10.08 4.78
C LEU A 34 -11.47 8.55 4.86
N ARG A 35 -11.28 8.00 6.06
CA ARG A 35 -11.24 6.56 6.29
C ARG A 35 -12.61 5.89 6.12
N ALA A 36 -13.68 6.60 6.49
CA ALA A 36 -15.05 6.13 6.36
C ALA A 36 -15.61 6.26 4.93
N ASP A 37 -14.91 6.95 4.04
CA ASP A 37 -15.29 7.10 2.64
C ASP A 37 -15.29 5.75 1.90
N ALA A 38 -16.30 5.51 1.06
CA ALA A 38 -16.42 4.29 0.27
C ALA A 38 -15.31 4.15 -0.78
N GLU A 39 -14.69 5.26 -1.20
CA GLU A 39 -13.56 5.28 -2.12
C GLU A 39 -12.20 5.17 -1.42
N ALA A 40 -12.16 5.13 -0.09
CA ALA A 40 -10.92 4.93 0.64
C ALA A 40 -10.31 3.55 0.32
N ARG A 41 -8.99 3.54 0.09
CA ARG A 41 -8.23 2.32 -0.20
C ARG A 41 -7.02 2.21 0.70
N THR A 42 -6.57 0.98 0.92
CA THR A 42 -5.39 0.69 1.74
C THR A 42 -4.46 -0.28 1.02
N PHE A 43 -3.15 -0.03 1.13
CA PHE A 43 -2.17 -1.09 1.02
C PHE A 43 -2.29 -2.00 2.24
N VAL A 44 -2.12 -3.30 2.04
CA VAL A 44 -2.04 -4.26 3.15
C VAL A 44 -0.61 -4.72 3.29
N ILE A 45 -0.08 -4.64 4.50
CA ILE A 45 1.31 -4.98 4.82
C ILE A 45 1.29 -6.13 5.82
N ALA A 46 2.03 -7.18 5.48
CA ALA A 46 2.20 -8.39 6.27
C ALA A 46 3.68 -8.53 6.63
N GLY A 47 4.02 -8.15 7.87
CA GLY A 47 5.42 -7.98 8.27
C GLY A 47 6.06 -6.84 7.47
N ASP A 48 7.06 -7.16 6.64
CA ASP A 48 7.73 -6.20 5.77
C ASP A 48 7.27 -6.28 4.29
N ASN A 49 6.28 -7.13 4.01
CA ASN A 49 5.83 -7.43 2.65
C ASN A 49 4.50 -6.71 2.34
N VAL A 50 4.44 -6.00 1.22
CA VAL A 50 3.17 -5.51 0.67
C VAL A 50 2.44 -6.67 0.00
N ILE A 51 1.19 -6.89 0.39
CA ILE A 51 0.32 -7.89 -0.22
C ILE A 51 -0.09 -7.42 -1.60
N LEU A 52 0.07 -8.30 -2.58
CA LEU A 52 -0.42 -8.13 -3.94
C LEU A 52 -1.40 -9.26 -4.25
N GLU A 53 -2.52 -8.92 -4.87
CA GLU A 53 -3.43 -9.90 -5.44
C GLU A 53 -3.21 -9.98 -6.93
N ARG A 54 -3.16 -11.20 -7.48
CA ARG A 54 -3.07 -11.40 -8.92
C ARG A 54 -4.46 -11.50 -9.52
N ASP A 55 -4.72 -10.69 -10.53
CA ASP A 55 -5.95 -10.73 -11.32
C ASP A 55 -5.64 -11.00 -12.81
N SER A 56 -6.65 -10.83 -13.67
CA SER A 56 -6.50 -11.02 -15.13
C SER A 56 -5.65 -9.94 -15.81
N GLU A 57 -5.45 -8.78 -15.18
CA GLU A 57 -4.77 -7.61 -15.74
C GLU A 57 -3.37 -7.40 -15.16
N GLY A 58 -3.05 -8.03 -14.04
CA GLY A 58 -1.73 -8.01 -13.43
C GLY A 58 -1.76 -8.24 -11.93
N TYR A 59 -1.16 -7.32 -11.19
CA TYR A 59 -1.13 -7.32 -9.72
C TYR A 59 -1.82 -6.06 -9.19
N ARG A 60 -2.78 -6.26 -8.29
CA ARG A 60 -3.48 -5.23 -7.54
C ARG A 60 -2.87 -5.10 -6.14
N SER A 61 -2.62 -3.86 -5.71
CA SER A 61 -2.00 -3.55 -4.41
C SER A 61 -2.89 -2.73 -3.48
N LEU A 62 -3.96 -2.11 -4.01
CA LEU A 62 -4.92 -1.32 -3.26
C LEU A 62 -6.19 -2.12 -3.02
N PHE A 63 -6.57 -2.22 -1.74
CA PHE A 63 -7.73 -2.96 -1.27
C PHE A 63 -8.70 -2.01 -0.55
N THR A 64 -9.96 -2.38 -0.48
CA THR A 64 -10.92 -1.80 0.46
C THR A 64 -10.58 -2.22 1.90
N PHE A 65 -11.00 -1.43 2.90
CA PHE A 65 -10.83 -1.83 4.30
C PHE A 65 -11.56 -3.14 4.64
N ALA A 66 -12.69 -3.42 3.98
CA ALA A 66 -13.40 -4.67 4.15
C ALA A 66 -12.61 -5.86 3.61
N GLU A 67 -11.91 -5.72 2.47
CA GLU A 67 -10.99 -6.74 1.96
C GLU A 67 -9.81 -6.94 2.91
N ALA A 68 -9.17 -5.86 3.37
CA ALA A 68 -8.06 -5.93 4.31
C ALA A 68 -8.45 -6.64 5.62
N GLY A 69 -9.62 -6.33 6.18
CA GLY A 69 -10.12 -6.97 7.40
C GLY A 69 -10.42 -8.46 7.26
N ARG A 70 -10.63 -8.97 6.03
CA ARG A 70 -10.73 -10.42 5.79
C ARG A 70 -9.37 -11.12 5.77
N MET A 71 -8.28 -10.37 5.61
CA MET A 71 -6.92 -10.91 5.61
C MET A 71 -6.35 -11.04 7.03
N GLY A 72 -6.79 -10.20 7.97
CA GLY A 72 -6.40 -10.27 9.37
C GLY A 72 -6.76 -9.02 10.18
N GLY A 73 -6.49 -9.08 11.49
CA GLY A 73 -6.59 -7.92 12.37
C GLY A 73 -5.57 -6.84 12.01
N ALA A 74 -6.00 -5.58 12.03
CA ALA A 74 -5.15 -4.43 11.78
C ALA A 74 -4.43 -4.02 13.07
N ARG A 75 -3.09 -4.10 13.06
CA ARG A 75 -2.23 -3.59 14.14
C ARG A 75 -2.18 -2.08 14.13
N GLU A 76 -2.02 -1.54 12.93
CA GLU A 76 -1.87 -0.12 12.70
C GLU A 76 -2.43 0.21 11.32
N THR A 77 -3.06 1.38 11.21
CA THR A 77 -3.44 1.95 9.93
C THR A 77 -2.96 3.39 9.90
N VAL A 78 -2.23 3.74 8.85
CA VAL A 78 -1.68 5.08 8.67
C VAL A 78 -2.23 5.73 7.40
N PHE A 79 -2.51 7.03 7.48
CA PHE A 79 -2.91 7.83 6.33
C PHE A 79 -1.69 8.26 5.51
N LEU A 80 -1.71 7.95 4.21
CA LEU A 80 -0.62 8.26 3.29
C LEU A 80 -0.87 9.56 2.52
N GLY A 81 -2.12 9.80 2.11
CA GLY A 81 -2.53 10.94 1.32
C GLY A 81 -3.84 10.70 0.57
N HIS A 82 -4.16 11.54 -0.39
CA HIS A 82 -5.34 11.44 -1.25
C HIS A 82 -4.90 11.33 -2.72
N ASP A 83 -5.50 10.43 -3.49
CA ASP A 83 -5.13 10.19 -4.90
C ASP A 83 -5.99 10.96 -5.93
N GLY A 84 -6.92 11.78 -5.42
CA GLY A 84 -7.90 12.52 -6.22
C GLY A 84 -9.27 11.85 -6.29
N VAL A 85 -9.37 10.58 -5.85
CA VAL A 85 -10.62 9.82 -5.73
C VAL A 85 -10.98 9.58 -4.27
N GLY A 86 -10.03 9.14 -3.46
CA GLY A 86 -10.25 8.89 -2.03
C GLY A 86 -8.99 8.91 -1.18
N GLY A 87 -9.18 8.71 0.12
CA GLY A 87 -8.07 8.59 1.06
C GLY A 87 -7.30 7.28 0.84
N VAL A 88 -5.98 7.38 0.73
CA VAL A 88 -5.06 6.23 0.60
C VAL A 88 -4.34 6.00 1.92
N PHE A 89 -4.40 4.75 2.37
CA PHE A 89 -3.87 4.30 3.66
C PHE A 89 -2.89 3.14 3.50
N ALA A 90 -2.18 2.81 4.58
CA ALA A 90 -1.51 1.53 4.72
C ALA A 90 -1.97 0.86 6.02
N THR A 91 -2.28 -0.44 5.95
CA THR A 91 -2.74 -1.26 7.07
C THR A 91 -1.72 -2.36 7.31
N LEU A 92 -1.14 -2.38 8.51
CA LEU A 92 -0.24 -3.43 8.98
C LEU A 92 -1.05 -4.51 9.70
N LEU A 93 -0.88 -5.77 9.33
CA LEU A 93 -1.53 -6.90 10.00
C LEU A 93 -0.81 -7.28 11.31
N GLU A 94 -1.56 -7.68 12.33
CA GLU A 94 -1.03 -7.99 13.69
C GLU A 94 -0.01 -9.13 13.73
N ASP A 95 -0.34 -10.27 13.14
CA ASP A 95 0.42 -11.53 13.28
C ASP A 95 0.87 -12.09 11.92
N ALA A 96 1.31 -11.21 11.03
CA ALA A 96 1.87 -11.64 9.75
C ALA A 96 3.32 -12.12 9.91
N PRO A 97 3.69 -13.30 9.38
CA PRO A 97 5.09 -13.72 9.31
C PRO A 97 5.92 -12.67 8.58
N GLN A 98 7.07 -12.28 9.16
CA GLN A 98 7.97 -11.27 8.60
C GLN A 98 8.58 -11.70 7.25
N ASP A 99 8.57 -13.00 6.95
CA ASP A 99 9.21 -13.60 5.77
C ASP A 99 8.20 -14.45 4.97
N LEU A 100 7.24 -13.78 4.31
CA LEU A 100 6.26 -14.40 3.41
C LEU A 100 6.74 -14.44 1.95
N GLY A 101 7.89 -13.83 1.65
CA GLY A 101 8.45 -13.76 0.31
C GLY A 101 9.06 -15.09 -0.14
N PRO A 102 9.12 -15.36 -1.46
CA PRO A 102 9.94 -16.45 -1.97
C PRO A 102 11.40 -16.22 -1.57
N SER A 103 12.09 -17.26 -1.14
CA SER A 103 13.52 -17.21 -0.87
C SER A 103 14.28 -16.73 -2.12
N ARG A 104 15.47 -16.16 -1.93
CA ARG A 104 16.33 -15.75 -3.06
C ARG A 104 16.58 -16.89 -4.07
N GLU A 105 16.54 -18.14 -3.64
CA GLU A 105 16.67 -19.32 -4.50
C GLU A 105 15.40 -19.62 -5.30
N GLN A 106 14.22 -19.36 -4.74
CA GLN A 106 12.94 -19.53 -5.43
C GLN A 106 12.72 -18.47 -6.52
N LEU A 107 13.33 -17.28 -6.38
CA LEU A 107 13.29 -16.20 -7.38
C LEU A 107 14.26 -16.38 -8.55
N GLN A 108 15.18 -17.35 -8.49
CA GLN A 108 16.22 -17.57 -9.53
C GLN A 108 15.89 -18.71 -10.50
N ARG A 109 14.71 -19.34 -10.38
CA ARG A 109 14.26 -20.41 -11.28
C ARG A 109 13.37 -19.90 -12.40
#